data_AF-A0A9E3NAS9-F1
#
_entry.id   AF-A0A9E3NAS9-F1
#
_cell.length_a   1.000
_cell.length_b   1.000
_cell.length_c   1.000
_cell.angle_alpha   90.00
_cell.angle_beta   90.00
_cell.angle_gamma   90.00
#
_symmetry.space_group_name_H-M   'P 1'
#
loop_
_entity.id
_entity.type
_entity.pdbx_description
1 polymer ?
#
loop_
_entity_poly.entity_id
_entity_poly.type
_entity_poly.pdbx_seq_one_letter_code
_entity_poly.pdbx_strand_id
1 'polypeptide(L)' 'MLYYLFDYLEQQYNFPGAGVFQYLSFRSAMAIILALIISMIIGRGIIKRLRRLQVGEDIRDLGLEGQLE' A
#
# COMPACT_ATOMS: atom_id res chain seq x y z
N MET A 1 11.42 -8.22 10.88
CA MET A 1 12.70 -8.07 11.59
C MET A 1 12.57 -7.55 13.03
N LEU A 2 11.50 -6.83 13.40
CA LEU A 2 11.24 -6.39 14.80
C LEU A 2 10.87 -7.53 15.78
N TYR A 3 11.10 -8.80 15.42
CA TYR A 3 10.63 -9.97 16.19
C TYR A 3 11.14 -9.93 17.64
N TYR A 4 12.45 -9.78 17.82
CA TYR A 4 13.08 -9.80 19.14
C TYR A 4 12.69 -8.64 20.05
N LEU A 5 12.32 -7.49 19.48
CA LEU A 5 11.85 -6.35 20.26
C LEU A 5 10.49 -6.63 20.87
N PHE A 6 9.54 -7.14 20.07
CA PHE A 6 8.21 -7.49 20.56
C PHE A 6 8.24 -8.70 21.50
N ASP A 7 9.16 -9.64 21.29
CA ASP A 7 9.35 -10.79 22.18
C ASP A 7 9.88 -10.35 23.55
N TYR A 8 10.82 -9.40 23.58
CA TYR A 8 11.32 -8.80 24.82
C TYR A 8 10.24 -7.99 25.56
N LEU A 9 9.42 -7.22 24.84
CA LEU A 9 8.32 -6.46 25.44
C LEU A 9 7.23 -7.39 26.02
N GLU A 10 6.93 -8.50 25.36
CA GLU A 10 5.99 -9.49 25.89
C GLU A 10 6.55 -10.15 27.16
N GLN A 11 7.80 -10.62 27.13
CA GLN A 11 8.40 -11.30 28.28
C GLN A 11 8.56 -10.42 29.52
N GLN A 12 8.90 -9.13 29.35
CA GLN A 12 9.17 -8.25 30.49
C GLN A 12 7.97 -7.43 30.95
N TYR A 13 7.06 -7.08 30.05
CA TYR A 13 5.96 -6.16 30.35
C TYR A 13 4.57 -6.78 30.17
N ASN A 14 4.46 -8.06 29.73
CA ASN A 14 3.19 -8.73 29.41
C ASN A 14 2.24 -7.80 28.64
N PHE A 15 2.79 -7.16 27.61
CA PHE A 15 2.10 -6.07 26.95
C PHE A 15 0.93 -6.63 26.12
N PRO A 16 -0.33 -6.27 26.44
CA PRO A 16 -1.48 -6.86 25.77
C PRO A 16 -1.41 -6.60 24.26
N GLY A 17 -1.32 -7.68 23.48
CA GLY A 17 -1.20 -7.63 22.03
C GLY A 17 0.23 -7.72 21.47
N ALA A 18 1.28 -7.87 22.29
CA ALA A 18 2.61 -8.16 21.74
C ALA A 18 2.70 -9.61 21.21
N GLY A 19 1.94 -10.56 21.76
CA GLY A 19 1.81 -11.91 21.21
C GLY A 19 1.30 -11.97 19.76
N VAL A 20 0.40 -11.08 19.33
CA VAL A 20 -0.08 -11.11 17.93
C VAL A 20 0.98 -10.73 16.91
N PHE A 21 2.01 -9.97 17.32
CA PHE A 21 3.17 -9.70 16.49
C PHE A 21 4.01 -10.94 16.22
N GLN A 22 3.86 -12.06 16.94
CA GLN A 22 4.59 -13.30 16.61
C GLN A 22 4.03 -13.98 15.35
N TYR A 23 2.75 -13.76 15.01
CA TYR A 23 2.13 -14.36 13.82
C TYR A 23 2.56 -13.66 12.53
N LEU A 24 2.94 -14.46 11.52
CA LEU A 24 3.31 -13.95 10.20
C LEU A 24 2.12 -13.28 9.50
N SER A 25 0.91 -13.85 9.62
CA SER A 25 -0.32 -13.32 9.02
C SER A 25 -0.61 -11.89 9.46
N PHE A 26 -0.47 -11.60 10.75
CA PHE A 26 -0.70 -10.27 11.31
C PHE A 26 0.29 -9.24 10.76
N ARG A 27 1.59 -9.58 10.71
CA ARG A 27 2.62 -8.71 10.12
C ARG A 27 2.36 -8.45 8.65
N SER A 28 1.98 -9.48 7.89
CA SER A 28 1.65 -9.35 6.47
C SER A 28 0.42 -8.47 6.24
N ALA A 29 -0.63 -8.63 7.06
CA ALA A 29 -1.82 -7.79 6.99
C ALA A 29 -1.48 -6.31 7.27
N MET A 30 -0.69 -6.04 8.31
CA MET A 30 -0.21 -4.69 8.61
C MET A 30 0.62 -4.10 7.46
N ALA A 31 1.50 -4.90 6.85
CA ALA A 31 2.30 -4.46 5.70
C ALA A 31 1.43 -4.08 4.50
N ILE A 32 0.38 -4.86 4.21
CA ILE A 32 -0.57 -4.58 3.13
C ILE A 32 -1.35 -3.29 3.40
N ILE A 33 -1.90 -3.14 4.62
CA ILE A 33 -2.65 -1.94 5.01
C ILE A 33 -1.76 -0.70 4.90
N LEU A 34 -0.52 -0.78 5.41
CA LEU A 34 0.44 0.32 5.32
C LEU A 34 0.78 0.65 3.86
N ALA A 35 1.00 -0.35 3.02
CA ALA A 35 1.27 -0.15 1.60
C ALA A 35 0.09 0.55 0.90
N LEU A 36 -1.15 0.21 1.25
CA LEU A 36 -2.35 0.87 0.73
C LEU A 36 -2.46 2.33 1.18
N ILE A 37 -2.15 2.62 2.45
CA ILE A 37 -2.15 4.01 2.94
C ILE A 37 -1.11 4.84 2.19
N ILE A 38 0.10 4.31 2.03
CA ILE A 38 1.19 4.97 1.31
C ILE A 38 0.80 5.18 -0.16
N SER A 39 0.22 4.17 -0.82
CA SER A 39 -0.18 4.25 -2.22
C SER A 39 -1.32 5.25 -2.43
N MET A 40 -2.28 5.37 -1.49
CA MET A 40 -3.33 6.37 -1.56
C MET A 40 -2.78 7.80 -1.43
N ILE A 41 -1.84 8.02 -0.50
CA ILE A 41 -1.26 9.36 -0.27
C ILE A 41 -0.37 9.79 -1.44
N ILE A 42 0.55 8.91 -1.88
CA ILE A 42 1.56 9.26 -2.89
C ILE A 42 1.02 9.06 -4.32
N GLY A 43 0.07 8.15 -4.52
CA GLY A 43 -0.40 7.72 -5.84
C GLY A 43 -0.93 8.86 -6.69
N ARG A 44 -1.67 9.81 -6.11
CA ARG A 44 -2.17 10.99 -6.86
C ARG A 44 -1.04 11.85 -7.42
N GLY A 45 0.08 11.97 -6.69
CA GLY A 45 1.27 12.68 -7.14
C GLY A 45 1.96 11.97 -8.30
N ILE A 46 2.10 10.64 -8.19
CA ILE A 46 2.68 9.80 -9.25
C ILE A 46 1.83 9.87 -10.53
N ILE A 47 0.50 9.72 -10.43
CA ILE A 47 -0.41 9.80 -11.57
C ILE A 47 -0.31 11.16 -12.27
N LYS A 48 -0.29 12.27 -11.52
CA LYS A 48 -0.12 13.60 -12.10
C LYS A 48 1.22 13.76 -12.80
N ARG A 49 2.29 13.21 -12.25
CA ARG A 49 3.63 13.26 -12.85
C ARG A 49 3.70 12.43 -14.14
N LEU A 50 3.13 11.24 -14.15
CA LEU A 50 3.05 10.38 -15.34
C LEU A 50 2.23 11.03 -16.47
N ARG A 51 1.08 11.63 -16.13
CA ARG A 51 0.27 12.40 -17.11
C ARG A 51 1.04 13.58 -17.71
N ARG A 52 1.84 14.29 -16.92
CA ARG A 52 2.69 15.39 -17.42
C ARG A 52 3.82 14.91 -18.33
N LEU A 53 4.33 13.71 -18.09
CA LEU A 53 5.40 13.10 -18.89
C LEU A 53 4.89 12.44 -20.18
N GLN A 54 3.61 12.64 -20.54
CA GLN A 54 2.97 12.01 -21.70
C GLN A 54 3.14 10.48 -21.72
N VAL A 55 3.25 9.86 -20.54
CA VAL A 55 3.16 8.40 -20.36
C VAL A 55 1.69 8.01 -20.14
N GLY A 56 0.79 8.70 -20.84
CA GLY A 56 -0.56 8.24 -21.09
C GLY A 56 -0.56 7.81 -22.53
N GLU A 57 -0.94 6.57 -22.80
CA GLU A 57 -1.23 6.13 -24.17
C GLU A 57 -2.10 7.20 -24.85
N ASP A 58 -1.80 7.51 -26.10
CA ASP A 58 -2.76 8.18 -26.98
C ASP A 58 -4.08 7.45 -26.80
N ILE A 59 -5.18 8.17 -26.54
CA ILE A 59 -6.51 7.56 -26.58
C ILE A 59 -6.66 7.11 -28.03
N ARG A 60 -6.37 5.83 -28.29
CA ARG A 60 -6.40 5.31 -29.66
C ARG A 60 -7.84 5.45 -30.13
N ASP A 61 -8.00 6.17 -31.23
CA ASP A 61 -9.29 6.31 -31.91
C ASP A 61 -9.82 4.90 -32.16
N LEU A 62 -10.97 4.59 -31.55
CA LEU A 62 -11.57 3.25 -31.63
C LEU A 62 -12.37 3.12 -32.92
N GLY A 63 -12.56 4.22 -33.67
CA GLY A 63 -13.35 4.25 -34.90
C GLY A 63 -14.83 3.91 -34.65
N LEU A 64 -15.32 4.12 -33.43
CA LEU A 64 -16.68 3.79 -33.02
C LEU A 64 -17.56 5.04 -33.06
N GLU A 65 -18.71 4.95 -33.72
CA GLU A 65 -19.74 5.98 -33.66
C GLU A 65 -20.23 6.12 -32.20
N GLY A 66 -20.09 7.32 -31.62
CA GLY A 66 -20.46 7.61 -30.22
C GLY A 66 -19.30 7.69 -29.22
N GLN A 67 -18.03 7.65 -29.65
CA GLN A 67 -16.87 7.73 -28.73
C GLN A 67 -16.76 9.07 -27.96
N LEU A 68 -17.48 10.11 -28.38
CA LEU A 68 -17.40 11.48 -27.84
C LEU A 68 -18.76 12.04 -27.36
N GLU A 69 -19.83 11.25 -27.35
CA GLU A 69 -21.08 11.61 -26.65
C GLU A 69 -20.96 11.31 -25.15
#